data_AF-A0A536SFW3-F1
#
_entry.id   AF-A0A536SFW3-F1
#
_cell.length_a   1.000
_cell.length_b   1.000
_cell.length_c   1.000
_cell.angle_alpha   90.00
_cell.angle_beta   90.00
_cell.angle_gamma   90.00
#
_symmetry.space_group_name_H-M   'P 1'
#
loop_
_entity.id
_entity.type
_entity.pdbx_description
1 polymer ?
#
loop_
_entity_poly.entity_id
_entity_poly.type
_entity_poly.pdbx_seq_one_letter_code
_entity_poly.pdbx_strand_id
1 'polypeptide(L)'
;SSALDGRKYDISVGQIDIGNARTPLASRMADGVPQANGEIKPEPLMDVDHVGAAVLHMANLPLETNVQFMTIMATKMPFIGRG
;
A
#
# COMPACT_ATOMS: atom_id res chain seq x y z
N SER A 1 -19.97 -6.18 -3.23
CA SER A 1 -18.69 -5.83 -2.57
C SER A 1 -18.82 -6.27 -1.14
N SER A 2 -17.86 -7.03 -0.59
CA SER A 2 -17.97 -7.59 0.77
C SER A 2 -18.19 -6.54 1.85
N ALA A 3 -17.72 -5.30 1.65
CA ALA A 3 -17.97 -4.16 2.53
C ALA A 3 -19.46 -3.74 2.58
N LEU A 4 -20.24 -4.00 1.53
CA LEU A 4 -21.68 -3.76 1.51
C LEU A 4 -22.41 -4.92 2.20
N ASP A 5 -22.05 -6.15 1.85
CA ASP A 5 -22.74 -7.36 2.31
C ASP A 5 -22.53 -7.60 3.81
N GLY A 6 -21.39 -7.16 4.36
CA GLY A 6 -21.00 -7.27 5.76
C GLY A 6 -21.67 -6.28 6.72
N ARG A 7 -22.29 -5.19 6.23
CA ARG A 7 -22.79 -4.09 7.10
C ARG A 7 -23.82 -4.52 8.13
N LYS A 8 -24.73 -5.43 7.76
CA LYS A 8 -25.76 -5.95 8.66
C LYS A 8 -25.22 -6.93 9.71
N TYR A 9 -23.94 -7.25 9.65
CA TYR A 9 -23.26 -8.24 10.51
C TYR A 9 -22.09 -7.62 11.28
N ASP A 10 -21.95 -6.29 11.28
CA ASP A 10 -20.83 -5.57 11.89
C ASP A 10 -19.46 -6.04 11.35
N ILE A 11 -19.40 -6.38 10.06
CA ILE A 11 -18.16 -6.75 9.36
C ILE A 11 -17.64 -5.56 8.55
N SER A 12 -16.49 -5.01 8.96
CA SER A 12 -15.74 -4.01 8.20
C SER A 12 -14.82 -4.68 7.17
N VAL A 13 -14.75 -4.13 5.96
CA VAL A 13 -13.83 -4.59 4.91
C VAL A 13 -13.12 -3.38 4.29
N GLY A 14 -11.79 -3.40 4.29
CA GLY A 14 -10.95 -2.35 3.72
C GLY A 14 -9.90 -2.89 2.76
N GLN A 15 -9.33 -2.00 1.96
CA GLN A 15 -8.21 -2.31 1.06
C GLN A 15 -7.04 -1.37 1.37
N ILE A 16 -5.83 -1.91 1.36
CA ILE A 16 -4.58 -1.15 1.46
C ILE A 16 -3.71 -1.44 0.25
N ASP A 17 -3.36 -0.39 -0.47
CA ASP A 17 -2.44 -0.41 -1.61
C ASP A 17 -1.05 0.05 -1.14
N ILE A 18 -0.04 -0.78 -1.36
CA ILE A 18 1.32 -0.57 -0.85
C ILE A 18 2.29 -0.32 -2.02
N GLY A 19 2.87 0.88 -2.05
CA GLY A 19 3.90 1.26 -3.02
C GLY A 19 5.31 1.14 -2.44
N ASN A 20 6.13 0.24 -2.99
CA ASN A 20 7.57 0.16 -2.72
C ASN A 20 7.97 0.01 -1.24
N ALA A 21 7.33 -0.93 -0.52
CA ALA A 21 7.82 -1.36 0.80
C ALA A 21 9.02 -2.31 0.67
N ARG A 22 10.05 -2.10 1.48
CA ARG A 22 11.27 -2.92 1.49
C ARG A 22 10.99 -4.34 2.02
N THR A 23 10.89 -5.29 1.11
CA THR A 23 10.70 -6.72 1.40
C THR A 23 11.65 -7.55 0.53
N PRO A 24 11.84 -8.86 0.80
CA PRO A 24 12.55 -9.74 -0.11
C PRO A 24 11.99 -9.70 -1.55
N LEU A 25 10.65 -9.61 -1.69
CA LEU A 25 9.98 -9.49 -2.99
C LEU A 25 10.33 -8.18 -3.73
N ALA A 26 10.43 -7.07 -2.99
CA ALA A 26 10.74 -5.75 -3.52
C ALA A 26 12.25 -5.46 -3.60
N SER A 27 13.11 -6.38 -3.17
CA SER A 27 14.57 -6.15 -3.17
C SER A 27 15.10 -5.90 -4.58
N ARG A 28 14.53 -6.55 -5.60
CA ARG A 28 14.83 -6.31 -7.02
C ARG A 28 14.54 -4.87 -7.49
N MET A 29 13.64 -4.14 -6.82
CA MET A 29 13.33 -2.75 -7.17
C MET A 29 14.48 -1.81 -6.79
N ALA A 30 15.28 -2.18 -5.78
CA ALA A 30 16.49 -1.46 -5.43
C ALA A 30 17.62 -1.65 -6.46
N ASP A 31 17.65 -2.80 -7.14
CA ASP A 31 18.62 -3.10 -8.19
C ASP A 31 18.25 -2.48 -9.54
N GLY A 32 17.00 -2.05 -9.68
CA GLY A 32 16.49 -1.31 -10.81
C GLY A 32 15.35 -2.02 -11.55
N VAL A 33 14.33 -1.26 -11.92
CA VAL A 33 13.16 -1.74 -12.66
C VAL A 33 12.86 -0.86 -13.87
N PRO A 34 12.25 -1.40 -14.94
CA PRO A 34 11.84 -0.62 -16.10
C PRO A 34 10.90 0.51 -15.72
N GLN A 35 11.25 1.72 -16.14
CA GLN A 35 10.44 2.91 -16.01
C GLN A 35 9.58 3.14 -17.26
N ALA A 36 8.62 4.06 -17.20
CA ALA A 36 7.73 4.37 -18.33
C ALA A 36 8.49 4.81 -19.60
N ASN A 37 9.65 5.44 -19.43
CA ASN A 37 10.54 5.85 -20.53
C ASN A 37 11.44 4.71 -21.06
N GLY A 38 11.29 3.48 -20.56
CA GLY A 38 12.05 2.29 -20.96
C GLY A 38 13.41 2.14 -20.29
N GLU A 39 13.86 3.09 -19.46
CA GLU A 39 15.13 2.99 -18.74
C GLU A 39 15.01 2.09 -17.49
N ILE A 40 16.09 1.40 -17.11
CA ILE A 40 16.18 0.70 -15.82
C ILE A 40 16.69 1.69 -14.78
N LYS A 41 15.90 1.94 -13.73
CA LYS A 41 16.32 2.79 -12.61
C LYS A 41 15.95 2.16 -11.27
N PRO A 42 16.82 2.29 -10.24
CA PRO A 42 16.45 1.99 -8.87
C PRO A 42 15.25 2.81 -8.44
N GLU A 43 14.28 2.15 -7.80
CA GLU A 43 13.14 2.84 -7.20
C GLU A 43 13.34 3.02 -5.69
N PRO A 44 12.92 4.17 -5.13
CA PRO A 44 12.99 4.41 -3.70
C PRO A 44 12.05 3.45 -2.96
N LEU A 45 12.55 2.90 -1.86
CA LEU A 45 11.81 2.01 -0.97
C LEU A 45 11.54 2.69 0.37
N MET A 46 10.36 2.46 0.93
CA MET A 46 10.06 2.77 2.33
C MET A 46 10.31 1.56 3.23
N ASP A 47 10.51 1.80 4.52
CA ASP A 47 10.53 0.72 5.51
C ASP A 47 9.18 0.00 5.54
N VAL A 48 9.20 -1.34 5.55
CA VAL A 48 8.00 -2.18 5.61
C VAL A 48 7.28 -2.04 6.95
N ASP A 49 7.97 -1.65 8.02
CA ASP A 49 7.35 -1.44 9.33
C ASP A 49 6.27 -0.34 9.29
N HIS A 50 6.39 0.63 8.38
CA HIS A 50 5.33 1.62 8.16
C HIS A 50 4.03 0.99 7.63
N VAL A 51 4.13 -0.06 6.80
CA VAL A 51 2.96 -0.84 6.35
C VAL A 51 2.35 -1.58 7.54
N GLY A 52 3.19 -2.18 8.38
CA GLY A 52 2.74 -2.85 9.60
C GLY A 52 1.96 -1.90 10.52
N ALA A 53 2.49 -0.69 10.74
CA ALA A 53 1.83 0.34 11.52
C ALA A 53 0.49 0.79 10.90
N ALA A 54 0.43 0.91 9.58
CA ALA A 54 -0.81 1.25 8.86
C ALA A 54 -1.89 0.17 9.01
N VAL A 55 -1.53 -1.11 8.84
CA VAL A 55 -2.44 -2.24 9.06
C VAL A 55 -2.91 -2.30 10.51
N LEU A 56 -2.00 -2.10 11.47
CA LEU A 56 -2.34 -2.05 12.89
C LEU A 56 -3.33 -0.93 13.20
N HIS A 57 -3.14 0.27 12.62
CA HIS A 57 -4.08 1.36 12.75
C HIS A 57 -5.47 0.98 12.22
N MET A 58 -5.55 0.40 11.01
CA MET A 58 -6.81 -0.06 10.42
C MET A 58 -7.52 -1.10 11.30
N ALA A 59 -6.76 -2.05 11.86
CA ALA A 59 -7.29 -3.14 12.67
C ALA A 59 -7.73 -2.70 14.09
N ASN A 60 -7.15 -1.62 14.62
CA ASN A 60 -7.47 -1.10 15.96
C ASN A 60 -8.70 -0.17 15.98
N LEU A 61 -9.31 0.11 14.82
CA LEU A 61 -10.55 0.89 14.76
C LEU A 61 -11.73 0.07 15.28
N PRO A 62 -12.70 0.69 15.96
CA PRO A 62 -13.91 0.02 16.37
C PRO A 62 -14.79 -0.32 15.14
N LEU A 63 -15.67 -1.31 15.23
CA LEU A 63 -16.41 -1.86 14.07
C LEU A 63 -17.31 -0.86 13.35
N GLU A 64 -17.71 0.23 14.03
CA GLU A 64 -18.44 1.35 13.43
C GLU A 64 -17.57 2.25 12.53
N THR A 65 -16.24 2.08 12.54
CA THR A 65 -15.28 2.87 11.77
C THR A 65 -14.46 1.98 10.85
N ASN A 66 -14.43 2.32 9.55
CA ASN A 66 -13.71 1.53 8.56
C ASN A 66 -12.83 2.41 7.67
N VAL A 67 -11.58 2.01 7.46
CA VAL A 67 -10.75 2.55 6.38
C VAL A 67 -11.07 1.76 5.12
N GLN A 68 -11.97 2.31 4.30
CA GLN A 68 -12.42 1.63 3.10
C GLN A 68 -11.29 1.44 2.07
N PHE A 69 -10.44 2.46 1.92
CA PHE A 69 -9.28 2.47 1.03
C PHE A 69 -8.14 3.25 1.68
N MET A 70 -6.93 2.71 1.61
CA MET A 70 -5.69 3.37 2.02
C MET A 70 -4.61 3.14 0.97
N THR A 71 -3.83 4.16 0.65
CA THR A 71 -2.60 4.00 -0.13
C THR A 71 -1.44 4.50 0.71
N ILE A 72 -0.42 3.65 0.89
CA ILE A 72 0.83 4.00 1.57
C ILE A 72 1.98 3.66 0.62
N MET A 73 2.90 4.60 0.42
CA MET A 73 3.95 4.45 -0.58
C MET A 73 5.22 5.19 -0.21
N ALA A 74 6.36 4.75 -0.76
CA ALA A 74 7.60 5.51 -0.73
C ALA A 74 7.38 6.87 -1.42
N THR A 75 7.65 7.97 -0.71
CA THR A 75 7.29 9.34 -1.14
C THR A 75 7.83 9.73 -2.51
N LYS A 76 9.00 9.19 -2.89
CA LYS A 76 9.67 9.49 -4.16
C LYS A 76 9.39 8.47 -5.27
N MET A 77 8.54 7.46 -5.02
CA MET A 77 8.15 6.47 -6.02
C MET A 77 7.42 7.18 -7.18
N PRO A 78 7.78 6.91 -8.44
CA PRO A 78 7.21 7.58 -9.62
C PRO A 78 5.83 7.00 -10.01
N PHE A 79 4.92 6.89 -9.03
CA PHE A 79 3.58 6.34 -9.22
C PHE A 79 2.55 7.43 -9.51
N ILE A 80 2.62 8.56 -8.79
CA ILE A 80 1.74 9.72 -8.99
C ILE A 80 2.50 10.77 -9.81
N GLY A 81 2.24 10.79 -11.12
CA GLY A 81 2.89 11.70 -12.07
C GLY A 81 2.33 11.55 -13.49
N ARG A 82 2.81 12.37 -14.43
CA ARG A 82 2.62 12.12 -15.87
C ARG A 82 3.83 11.28 -16.33
N GLY A 83 3.55 10.08 -16.85
CA GLY A 83 4.56 9.12 -17.30
C GLY A 83 5.47 9.64 -18.40
#